data_AF-A0A0C2D926-F1
#
_entry.id   AF-A0A0C2D926-F1
#
_cell.length_a   1.000
_cell.length_b   1.000
_cell.length_c   1.000
_cell.angle_alpha   90.00
_cell.angle_beta   90.00
_cell.angle_gamma   90.00
#
_symmetry.space_group_name_H-M   'P 1'
#
loop_
_entity.id
_entity.type
_entity.pdbx_description
1 polymer ?
#
loop_
_entity_poly.entity_id
_entity_poly.type
_entity_poly.pdbx_seq_one_letter_code
_entity_poly.pdbx_strand_id
1 'polypeptide(L)'
;MACSDDTPAGDGSTTETETGDGDGDGDTATETSDSNTGDGDGDGDGDGDGDPATTGDGDGDGDGDGDGDGDGDGDGDGDGDGDGDGDGDGDGDLCGDGMVTGDEVCDDGINDGSYNGCTDDCLALGPNCGDGEINGPETCDDLNDDSADGCLASCIIPNSCLDIHDYDDQLMDGTYMIAPDGYDGDAFDVHCDMVTDGGGYTFLKADAGGPVFAVGAEAYCAARGMQLWIPRSEQHLLSGWSISNNGMIGEANANFMRILGIYPNQQGATCSQQPMNSNNQNCGWGASDGEAWWVHERDDITEPNGDNSVTGSMYYAFNQDGTIQWHNDVSGNGYDSDRFMCDVGDKLP
;
A
#
# COMPACT_ATOMS: atom_id res chain seq x y z
N MET A 1 -11.96 -32.03 41.44
CA MET A 1 -11.70 -33.49 41.41
C MET A 1 -13.01 -34.18 41.76
N ALA A 2 -13.59 -34.92 40.79
CA ALA A 2 -14.84 -35.69 40.76
C ALA A 2 -16.16 -34.88 40.93
N CYS A 3 -17.10 -34.76 39.98
CA CYS A 3 -17.78 -35.66 39.01
C CYS A 3 -19.03 -36.41 39.55
N SER A 4 -20.14 -36.26 38.81
CA SER A 4 -21.28 -37.19 38.61
C SER A 4 -22.37 -37.23 39.72
N ASP A 5 -23.67 -37.44 39.49
CA ASP A 5 -24.53 -37.65 38.31
C ASP A 5 -26.04 -37.59 38.72
N ASP A 6 -26.93 -37.63 37.72
CA ASP A 6 -28.29 -38.25 37.67
C ASP A 6 -29.61 -37.57 38.13
N THR A 7 -30.35 -37.06 37.11
CA THR A 7 -31.78 -37.26 36.61
C THR A 7 -32.91 -37.84 37.52
N PRO A 8 -34.25 -37.91 37.16
CA PRO A 8 -34.98 -37.73 35.87
C PRO A 8 -36.44 -37.13 35.90
N ALA A 9 -37.07 -36.95 34.73
CA ALA A 9 -38.50 -37.15 34.36
C ALA A 9 -38.82 -36.37 33.06
N GLY A 10 -39.58 -36.80 32.04
CA GLY A 10 -40.42 -37.96 31.77
C GLY A 10 -41.11 -37.74 30.41
N ASP A 11 -41.29 -38.82 29.65
CA ASP A 11 -41.69 -38.96 28.23
C ASP A 11 -43.19 -38.73 27.93
N GLY A 12 -43.50 -38.31 26.69
CA GLY A 12 -44.82 -38.45 26.07
C GLY A 12 -44.98 -37.85 24.66
N SER A 13 -44.59 -38.62 23.62
CA SER A 13 -45.24 -38.82 22.28
C SER A 13 -45.50 -37.59 21.37
N THR A 14 -45.20 -37.53 20.06
CA THR A 14 -45.44 -38.47 18.95
C THR A 14 -44.51 -38.23 17.75
N THR A 15 -44.22 -39.30 17.03
CA THR A 15 -43.54 -39.47 15.72
C THR A 15 -44.17 -38.71 14.53
N GLU A 16 -43.37 -38.34 13.51
CA GLU A 16 -43.43 -38.85 12.11
C GLU A 16 -42.29 -38.27 11.22
N THR A 17 -41.26 -39.10 10.98
CA THR A 17 -40.68 -39.59 9.71
C THR A 17 -40.49 -38.71 8.45
N GLU A 18 -39.20 -38.53 8.13
CA GLU A 18 -38.47 -38.65 6.84
C GLU A 18 -38.68 -37.70 5.64
N THR A 19 -37.52 -37.50 5.00
CA THR A 19 -37.08 -36.67 3.89
C THR A 19 -37.63 -37.04 2.51
N GLY A 20 -37.71 -36.05 1.62
CA GLY A 20 -37.87 -36.26 0.17
C GLY A 20 -37.30 -35.09 -0.63
N ASP A 21 -36.19 -35.35 -1.33
CA ASP A 21 -35.62 -34.51 -2.38
C ASP A 21 -36.47 -34.60 -3.65
N GLY A 22 -36.59 -33.49 -4.38
CA GLY A 22 -37.32 -33.43 -5.64
C GLY A 22 -36.89 -32.25 -6.50
N ASP A 23 -36.05 -32.55 -7.49
CA ASP A 23 -35.63 -31.67 -8.59
C ASP A 23 -36.81 -31.31 -9.51
N GLY A 24 -36.82 -30.06 -9.99
CA GLY A 24 -37.81 -29.57 -10.94
C GLY A 24 -37.27 -28.41 -11.77
N ASP A 25 -36.63 -28.75 -12.88
CA ASP A 25 -36.23 -27.83 -13.96
C ASP A 25 -37.48 -27.17 -14.58
N GLY A 26 -37.47 -25.84 -14.61
CA GLY A 26 -38.53 -25.01 -15.18
C GLY A 26 -37.98 -24.01 -16.20
N ASP A 27 -37.78 -24.49 -17.43
CA ASP A 27 -37.54 -23.67 -18.62
C ASP A 27 -38.68 -22.65 -18.81
N THR A 28 -38.34 -21.37 -18.86
CA THR A 28 -39.23 -20.32 -19.38
C THR A 28 -38.54 -19.56 -20.51
N ALA A 29 -38.82 -20.01 -21.73
CA ALA A 29 -38.52 -19.28 -22.95
C ALA A 29 -39.49 -18.10 -23.11
N THR A 30 -38.96 -16.89 -23.28
CA THR A 30 -39.68 -15.78 -23.91
C THR A 30 -38.76 -15.16 -24.96
N GLU A 31 -39.03 -15.51 -26.21
CA GLU A 31 -38.47 -14.87 -27.41
C GLU A 31 -39.24 -13.57 -27.69
N THR A 32 -38.55 -12.45 -27.86
CA THR A 32 -38.89 -11.45 -28.90
C THR A 32 -37.65 -10.64 -29.28
N SER A 33 -37.25 -10.88 -30.53
CA SER A 33 -36.48 -10.11 -31.50
C SER A 33 -36.59 -8.59 -31.37
N ASP A 34 -35.47 -7.85 -31.48
CA ASP A 34 -35.01 -7.30 -32.76
C ASP A 34 -33.75 -6.41 -32.59
N SER A 35 -32.69 -6.81 -33.31
CA SER A 35 -31.69 -5.99 -34.01
C SER A 35 -31.32 -4.60 -33.48
N ASN A 36 -30.07 -4.46 -33.01
CA ASN A 36 -29.21 -3.42 -33.58
C ASN A 36 -27.74 -3.86 -33.57
N THR A 37 -27.22 -4.07 -34.76
CA THR A 37 -25.81 -4.30 -35.09
C THR A 37 -25.02 -3.00 -34.90
N GLY A 38 -23.86 -3.09 -34.28
CA GLY A 38 -22.93 -1.97 -34.12
C GLY A 38 -21.54 -2.46 -33.73
N ASP A 39 -20.94 -3.26 -34.59
CA ASP A 39 -19.51 -3.59 -34.52
C ASP A 39 -18.72 -2.32 -34.88
N GLY A 40 -17.91 -1.85 -33.94
CA GLY A 40 -17.03 -0.70 -34.09
C GLY A 40 -15.61 -1.09 -33.76
N ASP A 41 -14.97 -1.84 -34.66
CA ASP A 41 -13.52 -2.06 -34.67
C ASP A 41 -12.84 -0.74 -35.08
N GLY A 42 -12.17 -0.11 -34.13
CA GLY A 42 -11.40 1.11 -34.33
C GLY A 42 -9.91 0.84 -34.19
N ASP A 43 -9.31 0.25 -35.22
CA ASP A 43 -7.85 0.19 -35.38
C ASP A 43 -7.35 1.59 -35.77
N GLY A 44 -6.70 2.26 -34.82
CA GLY A 44 -6.08 3.57 -35.00
C GLY A 44 -4.57 3.49 -34.86
N ASP A 45 -3.90 2.95 -35.88
CA ASP A 45 -2.44 3.06 -36.03
C ASP A 45 -2.08 4.52 -36.39
N GLY A 46 -1.54 5.23 -35.41
CA GLY A 46 -1.03 6.59 -35.54
C GLY A 46 0.49 6.62 -35.46
N ASP A 47 1.16 6.24 -36.54
CA ASP A 47 2.59 6.50 -36.73
C ASP A 47 2.83 8.00 -36.92
N GLY A 48 3.24 8.65 -35.83
CA GLY A 48 3.63 10.07 -35.80
C GLY A 48 5.14 10.23 -35.73
N ASP A 49 5.82 9.99 -36.85
CA ASP A 49 7.21 10.42 -37.05
C ASP A 49 7.28 11.96 -37.04
N GLY A 50 7.73 12.52 -35.91
CA GLY A 50 7.87 13.95 -35.69
C GLY A 50 9.28 14.33 -35.27
N ASP A 51 10.24 14.15 -36.16
CA ASP A 51 11.59 14.69 -36.03
C ASP A 51 11.65 16.12 -36.62
N PRO A 52 12.09 17.12 -35.84
CA PRO A 52 12.82 18.23 -36.42
C PRO A 52 14.14 18.45 -35.69
N ALA A 53 15.20 17.90 -36.28
CA ALA A 53 16.43 18.60 -36.65
C ALA A 53 16.72 19.88 -35.85
N THR A 54 17.60 19.74 -34.85
CA THR A 54 18.47 20.85 -34.44
C THR A 54 19.93 20.43 -34.60
N THR A 55 20.63 21.26 -35.35
CA THR A 55 22.02 21.16 -35.78
C THR A 55 22.97 21.28 -34.60
N GLY A 56 23.83 20.27 -34.43
CA GLY A 56 24.99 20.31 -33.53
C GLY A 56 26.15 19.60 -34.21
N ASP A 57 26.89 20.34 -35.04
CA ASP A 57 28.13 19.89 -35.66
C ASP A 57 29.16 19.56 -34.59
N GLY A 58 29.69 18.35 -34.64
CA GLY A 58 30.73 17.85 -33.75
C GLY A 58 31.58 16.81 -34.46
N ASP A 59 32.35 17.26 -35.44
CA ASP A 59 33.37 16.48 -36.13
C ASP A 59 34.41 15.96 -35.12
N GLY A 60 34.51 14.64 -35.02
CA GLY A 60 35.48 13.93 -34.19
C GLY A 60 35.99 12.70 -34.91
N ASP A 61 36.72 12.92 -36.00
CA ASP A 61 37.46 11.88 -36.71
C ASP A 61 38.58 11.35 -35.80
N GLY A 62 38.39 10.12 -35.32
CA GLY A 62 39.39 9.36 -34.57
C GLY A 62 39.65 8.03 -35.28
N ASP A 63 40.33 8.10 -36.43
CA ASP A 63 40.87 6.93 -37.12
C ASP A 63 41.97 6.29 -36.27
N GLY A 64 41.62 5.19 -35.60
CA GLY A 64 42.54 4.31 -34.91
C GLY A 64 42.70 3.00 -35.65
N ASP A 65 43.38 3.03 -36.80
CA ASP A 65 43.82 1.83 -37.51
C ASP A 65 44.90 1.12 -36.68
N GLY A 66 44.47 0.08 -35.96
CA GLY A 66 45.34 -0.86 -35.28
C GLY A 66 45.38 -2.18 -36.02
N ASP A 67 46.05 -2.21 -37.18
CA ASP A 67 46.41 -3.45 -37.87
C ASP A 67 47.46 -4.20 -37.05
N GLY A 68 46.99 -5.17 -36.27
CA GLY A 68 47.83 -6.16 -35.58
C GLY A 68 47.82 -7.47 -36.34
N ASP A 69 48.53 -7.54 -37.46
CA ASP A 69 48.86 -8.80 -38.14
C ASP A 69 49.84 -9.61 -37.27
N GLY A 70 49.30 -10.50 -36.46
CA GLY A 70 50.03 -11.52 -35.72
C GLY A 70 49.92 -12.88 -36.41
N ASP A 71 50.62 -13.05 -37.53
CA ASP A 71 50.86 -14.37 -38.13
C ASP A 71 51.80 -15.18 -37.22
N GLY A 72 51.19 -15.97 -36.33
CA GLY A 72 51.86 -16.97 -35.52
C GLY A 72 51.58 -18.37 -36.05
N ASP A 73 52.27 -18.75 -37.13
CA ASP A 73 52.38 -20.15 -37.57
C ASP A 73 53.22 -20.93 -36.55
N GLY A 74 52.52 -21.49 -35.55
CA GLY A 74 53.07 -22.46 -34.62
C GLY A 74 52.59 -23.86 -34.98
N ASP A 75 53.24 -24.49 -35.95
CA ASP A 75 53.16 -25.94 -36.18
C ASP A 75 53.85 -26.67 -35.02
N GLY A 76 53.09 -26.89 -33.95
CA GLY A 76 53.44 -27.77 -32.84
C GLY A 76 52.72 -29.10 -32.98
N ASP A 77 53.24 -30.01 -33.81
CA ASP A 77 52.92 -31.43 -33.78
C ASP A 77 53.46 -32.02 -32.46
N GLY A 78 52.70 -31.84 -31.39
CA GLY A 78 52.86 -32.55 -30.14
C GLY A 78 51.89 -33.71 -30.09
N ASP A 79 52.29 -34.86 -30.64
CA ASP A 79 51.70 -36.16 -30.34
C ASP A 79 51.99 -36.50 -28.87
N GLY A 80 51.24 -35.88 -27.98
CA GLY A 80 51.09 -36.29 -26.59
C GLY A 80 49.90 -37.22 -26.49
N ASP A 81 50.11 -38.51 -26.78
CA ASP A 81 49.25 -39.59 -26.30
C ASP A 81 49.39 -39.67 -24.76
N GLY A 82 48.81 -38.69 -24.09
CA GLY A 82 48.43 -38.78 -22.70
C GLY A 82 47.07 -39.42 -22.65
N ASP A 83 47.04 -40.75 -22.68
CA ASP A 83 45.95 -41.53 -22.07
C ASP A 83 45.99 -41.25 -20.56
N GLY A 84 45.60 -40.04 -20.19
CA GLY A 84 45.07 -39.76 -18.86
C GLY A 84 43.68 -40.34 -18.88
N ASP A 85 43.58 -41.62 -18.52
CA ASP A 85 42.33 -42.23 -18.09
C ASP A 85 41.66 -41.24 -17.14
N GLY A 86 40.58 -40.65 -17.64
CA GLY A 86 39.69 -39.79 -16.88
C GLY A 86 38.97 -40.63 -15.85
N ASP A 87 39.68 -41.02 -14.81
CA ASP A 87 39.13 -41.40 -13.52
C ASP A 87 39.30 -40.19 -12.59
N GLY A 88 38.89 -39.03 -13.10
CA GLY A 88 38.39 -37.97 -12.25
C GLY A 88 37.02 -38.40 -11.75
N ASP A 89 36.99 -39.40 -10.87
CA ASP A 89 35.93 -39.56 -9.87
C ASP A 89 36.06 -38.38 -8.87
N GLY A 90 36.07 -37.16 -9.42
CA GLY A 90 35.79 -35.96 -8.69
C GLY A 90 34.30 -35.99 -8.43
N ASP A 91 33.91 -36.76 -7.41
CA ASP A 91 32.79 -36.43 -6.53
C ASP A 91 33.13 -35.12 -5.78
N GLY A 92 33.67 -34.13 -6.50
CA GLY A 92 33.93 -32.80 -6.00
C GLY A 92 32.68 -32.05 -6.35
N ASP A 93 31.85 -31.81 -5.34
CA ASP A 93 30.84 -30.78 -5.36
C ASP A 93 31.53 -29.51 -5.89
N LEU A 94 31.25 -29.15 -7.14
CA LEU A 94 31.94 -28.10 -7.87
C LEU A 94 31.12 -26.83 -7.72
N CYS A 95 31.44 -26.07 -6.67
CA CYS A 95 30.94 -24.73 -6.50
C CYS A 95 31.15 -23.91 -7.78
N GLY A 96 30.06 -23.43 -8.38
CA GLY A 96 30.03 -22.71 -9.64
C GLY A 96 29.37 -23.45 -10.79
N ASP A 97 28.79 -24.63 -10.56
CA ASP A 97 28.08 -25.38 -11.61
C ASP A 97 26.56 -25.10 -11.63
N GLY A 98 26.09 -24.28 -10.69
CA GLY A 98 24.69 -23.85 -10.56
C GLY A 98 23.78 -24.92 -9.94
N MET A 99 24.36 -25.94 -9.30
CA MET A 99 23.64 -27.02 -8.65
C MET A 99 24.15 -27.23 -7.23
N VAL A 100 23.30 -27.01 -6.23
CA VAL A 100 23.66 -27.27 -4.82
C VAL A 100 23.91 -28.76 -4.60
N THR A 101 25.18 -29.12 -4.39
CA THR A 101 25.66 -30.49 -4.18
C THR A 101 26.54 -30.62 -2.93
N GLY A 102 26.56 -31.82 -2.33
CA GLY A 102 27.33 -32.13 -1.12
C GLY A 102 27.15 -31.17 0.06
N ASP A 103 28.22 -30.47 0.43
CA ASP A 103 28.31 -29.55 1.58
C ASP A 103 27.96 -28.08 1.23
N GLU A 104 27.54 -27.80 0.00
CA GLU A 104 27.16 -26.45 -0.44
C GLU A 104 25.86 -25.98 0.23
N VAL A 105 25.85 -24.70 0.62
CA VAL A 105 24.65 -24.02 1.13
C VAL A 105 23.85 -23.44 -0.02
N CYS A 106 24.52 -22.95 -1.05
CA CYS A 106 23.92 -22.41 -2.26
C CYS A 106 24.93 -22.45 -3.42
N ASP A 107 24.44 -22.42 -4.66
CA ASP A 107 25.25 -22.27 -5.87
C ASP A 107 24.40 -21.57 -6.93
N ASP A 108 24.74 -20.32 -7.25
CA ASP A 108 24.03 -19.51 -8.27
C ASP A 108 24.74 -19.54 -9.65
N GLY A 109 25.79 -20.35 -9.78
CA GLY A 109 26.65 -20.50 -10.96
C GLY A 109 27.65 -19.36 -11.18
N ILE A 110 27.56 -18.26 -10.42
CA ILE A 110 28.49 -17.12 -10.47
C ILE A 110 29.38 -17.13 -9.22
N ASN A 111 28.77 -17.30 -8.04
CA ASN A 111 29.38 -17.40 -6.73
C ASN A 111 30.43 -16.31 -6.50
N ASP A 112 30.03 -15.04 -6.62
CA ASP A 112 30.92 -13.88 -6.47
C ASP A 112 30.69 -13.11 -5.16
N GLY A 113 29.81 -13.62 -4.29
CA GLY A 113 29.38 -12.98 -3.04
C GLY A 113 28.54 -11.73 -3.28
N SER A 114 27.95 -11.56 -4.46
CA SER A 114 27.01 -10.47 -4.74
C SER A 114 25.73 -10.58 -3.91
N TYR A 115 24.98 -9.49 -3.90
CA TYR A 115 23.74 -9.39 -3.13
C TYR A 115 22.68 -10.36 -3.66
N ASN A 116 22.03 -11.11 -2.77
CA ASN A 116 21.18 -12.28 -3.09
C ASN A 116 21.90 -13.40 -3.87
N GLY A 117 23.23 -13.40 -3.86
CA GLY A 117 24.07 -14.41 -4.49
C GLY A 117 24.71 -15.36 -3.48
N CYS A 118 25.68 -16.14 -3.95
CA CYS A 118 26.44 -17.09 -3.15
C CYS A 118 27.88 -16.64 -2.95
N THR A 119 28.48 -17.00 -1.81
CA THR A 119 29.93 -16.77 -1.59
C THR A 119 30.78 -17.57 -2.57
N ASP A 120 32.02 -17.14 -2.78
CA ASP A 120 32.97 -17.78 -3.72
C ASP A 120 33.35 -19.22 -3.37
N ASP A 121 33.04 -19.65 -2.16
CA ASP A 121 33.20 -21.02 -1.68
C ASP A 121 31.89 -21.81 -1.58
N CYS A 122 30.74 -21.24 -1.94
CA CYS A 122 29.39 -21.85 -1.84
C CYS A 122 29.00 -22.30 -0.42
N LEU A 123 29.76 -21.94 0.61
CA LEU A 123 29.51 -22.34 1.99
C LEU A 123 28.57 -21.38 2.74
N ALA A 124 28.23 -20.24 2.12
CA ALA A 124 27.29 -19.28 2.65
C ALA A 124 26.57 -18.53 1.53
N LEU A 125 25.41 -17.97 1.87
CA LEU A 125 24.79 -16.93 1.06
C LEU A 125 25.64 -15.66 1.17
N GLY A 126 25.73 -14.94 0.06
CA GLY A 126 26.15 -13.55 0.04
C GLY A 126 25.16 -12.67 0.81
N PRO A 127 25.44 -11.36 0.87
CA PRO A 127 24.57 -10.45 1.61
C PRO A 127 23.14 -10.45 1.03
N ASN A 128 22.12 -10.46 1.88
CA ASN A 128 20.72 -10.57 1.45
C ASN A 128 19.76 -9.93 2.45
N CYS A 129 18.56 -9.59 1.98
CA CYS A 129 17.52 -9.04 2.84
C CYS A 129 17.18 -10.02 3.95
N GLY A 130 17.11 -9.52 5.19
CA GLY A 130 16.81 -10.32 6.37
C GLY A 130 18.01 -11.11 6.93
N ASP A 131 19.23 -10.81 6.51
CA ASP A 131 20.46 -11.43 7.05
C ASP A 131 20.91 -10.80 8.39
N GLY A 132 20.31 -9.67 8.78
CA GLY A 132 20.58 -8.95 10.02
C GLY A 132 21.58 -7.82 9.94
N GLU A 133 22.09 -7.51 8.75
CA GLU A 133 23.09 -6.47 8.53
C GLU A 133 22.68 -5.59 7.34
N ILE A 134 22.48 -4.29 7.53
CA ILE A 134 22.18 -3.39 6.42
C ILE A 134 23.41 -3.27 5.50
N ASN A 135 23.32 -3.82 4.29
CA ASN A 135 24.42 -3.94 3.36
C ASN A 135 23.95 -3.86 1.88
N GLY A 136 24.90 -3.72 0.94
CA GLY A 136 24.57 -3.66 -0.49
C GLY A 136 23.55 -2.55 -0.84
N PRO A 137 22.41 -2.88 -1.49
CA PRO A 137 21.35 -1.94 -1.87
C PRO A 137 20.31 -1.67 -0.76
N GLU A 138 20.42 -2.28 0.41
CA GLU A 138 19.42 -2.21 1.49
C GLU A 138 19.34 -0.84 2.15
N THR A 139 18.13 -0.47 2.57
CA THR A 139 17.88 0.70 3.42
C THR A 139 17.47 0.33 4.85
N CYS A 140 17.04 -0.92 5.05
CA CYS A 140 16.70 -1.50 6.33
C CYS A 140 16.91 -3.03 6.29
N ASP A 141 16.99 -3.67 7.45
CA ASP A 141 16.98 -5.14 7.61
C ASP A 141 16.32 -5.45 8.96
N ASP A 142 15.28 -6.30 8.95
CA ASP A 142 14.52 -6.73 10.12
C ASP A 142 14.62 -8.25 10.38
N LEU A 143 15.74 -8.85 9.96
CA LEU A 143 16.10 -10.26 10.18
C LEU A 143 15.22 -11.28 9.46
N ASN A 144 14.33 -10.84 8.56
CA ASN A 144 13.50 -11.72 7.76
C ASN A 144 12.99 -11.06 6.45
N ASP A 145 12.22 -11.79 5.63
CA ASP A 145 11.68 -11.31 4.34
C ASP A 145 10.15 -11.05 4.41
N ASP A 146 9.54 -10.96 5.60
CA ASP A 146 8.12 -10.67 5.76
C ASP A 146 7.87 -9.18 5.53
N SER A 147 7.19 -8.87 4.43
CA SER A 147 6.87 -7.48 4.06
C SER A 147 5.90 -6.79 5.03
N ALA A 148 5.37 -7.53 6.01
CA ALA A 148 4.44 -7.02 7.00
C ALA A 148 5.08 -6.67 8.36
N ASP A 149 6.38 -6.88 8.59
CA ASP A 149 6.98 -6.70 9.93
C ASP A 149 8.25 -5.86 10.03
N GLY A 150 8.40 -4.86 9.17
CA GLY A 150 9.35 -3.77 9.35
C GLY A 150 9.90 -3.27 8.02
N CYS A 151 10.57 -4.15 7.32
CA CYS A 151 11.09 -3.95 5.98
C CYS A 151 10.15 -4.60 4.97
N LEU A 152 10.12 -4.06 3.74
CA LEU A 152 9.65 -4.88 2.63
C LEU A 152 10.66 -6.01 2.38
N ALA A 153 10.26 -7.10 1.73
CA ALA A 153 11.18 -8.17 1.31
C ALA A 153 12.25 -7.70 0.28
N SER A 154 12.16 -6.45 -0.17
CA SER A 154 13.19 -5.76 -0.95
C SER A 154 14.19 -4.99 -0.09
N CYS A 155 14.05 -5.01 1.24
CA CYS A 155 14.80 -4.22 2.23
C CYS A 155 14.79 -2.71 1.95
N ILE A 156 13.68 -2.25 1.38
CA ILE A 156 13.35 -0.84 1.16
C ILE A 156 12.28 -0.43 2.16
N ILE A 157 12.47 0.71 2.83
CA ILE A 157 11.42 1.32 3.66
C ILE A 157 10.41 2.01 2.72
N PRO A 158 9.12 1.63 2.75
CA PRO A 158 8.09 2.24 1.92
C PRO A 158 7.71 3.64 2.44
N ASN A 159 7.24 4.52 1.56
CA ASN A 159 6.83 5.87 1.98
C ASN A 159 5.41 5.89 2.55
N SER A 160 4.57 4.93 2.17
CA SER A 160 3.17 4.86 2.57
C SER A 160 2.61 3.43 2.52
N CYS A 161 1.38 3.27 3.02
CA CYS A 161 0.65 2.02 2.85
C CYS A 161 0.30 1.71 1.38
N LEU A 162 0.24 2.72 0.51
CA LEU A 162 0.01 2.50 -0.92
C LEU A 162 1.23 1.88 -1.58
N ASP A 163 2.44 2.34 -1.25
CA ASP A 163 3.69 1.72 -1.73
C ASP A 163 3.77 0.24 -1.32
N ILE A 164 3.32 -0.08 -0.10
CA ILE A 164 3.27 -1.47 0.41
C ILE A 164 2.25 -2.30 -0.38
N HIS A 165 1.05 -1.77 -0.58
CA HIS A 165 0.00 -2.44 -1.33
C HIS A 165 0.39 -2.66 -2.80
N ASP A 166 1.04 -1.69 -3.43
CA ASP A 166 1.49 -1.80 -4.82
C ASP A 166 2.66 -2.78 -4.98
N TYR A 167 3.42 -3.01 -3.91
CA TYR A 167 4.44 -4.05 -3.84
C TYR A 167 3.82 -5.46 -3.74
N ASP A 168 2.84 -5.65 -2.86
CA ASP A 168 2.10 -6.91 -2.71
C ASP A 168 0.63 -6.66 -2.31
N ASP A 169 -0.27 -6.87 -3.27
CA ASP A 169 -1.72 -6.65 -3.11
C ASP A 169 -2.43 -7.75 -2.28
N GLN A 170 -1.69 -8.76 -1.83
CA GLN A 170 -2.19 -9.83 -0.97
C GLN A 170 -2.04 -9.53 0.52
N LEU A 171 -1.33 -8.45 0.85
CA LEU A 171 -1.13 -8.00 2.22
C LEU A 171 -2.47 -7.56 2.85
N MET A 172 -2.62 -7.85 4.14
CA MET A 172 -3.86 -7.61 4.89
C MET A 172 -3.77 -6.34 5.75
N ASP A 173 -4.90 -5.86 6.26
CA ASP A 173 -4.94 -4.79 7.24
C ASP A 173 -4.01 -5.08 8.42
N GLY A 174 -3.20 -4.10 8.80
CA GLY A 174 -2.10 -4.37 9.71
C GLY A 174 -1.36 -3.13 10.18
N THR A 175 -0.37 -3.35 11.02
CA THR A 175 0.59 -2.30 11.36
C THR A 175 1.81 -2.51 10.48
N TYR A 176 2.23 -1.47 9.80
CA TYR A 176 3.40 -1.50 8.92
C TYR A 176 4.28 -0.29 9.22
N MET A 177 5.58 -0.43 8.96
CA MET A 177 6.53 0.67 9.11
C MET A 177 6.65 1.44 7.80
N ILE A 178 6.61 2.77 7.87
CA ILE A 178 6.80 3.66 6.73
C ILE A 178 7.78 4.80 7.06
N ALA A 179 8.36 5.40 6.03
CA ALA A 179 9.10 6.66 6.11
C ALA A 179 8.61 7.62 5.01
N PRO A 180 7.60 8.47 5.29
CA PRO A 180 7.03 9.33 4.27
C PRO A 180 8.04 10.29 3.66
N ASP A 181 7.82 10.64 2.39
CA ASP A 181 8.65 11.58 1.66
C ASP A 181 8.78 12.93 2.39
N GLY A 182 10.02 13.43 2.46
CA GLY A 182 10.32 14.70 3.11
C GLY A 182 10.38 14.65 4.64
N TYR A 183 10.29 13.45 5.24
CA TYR A 183 10.57 13.24 6.65
C TYR A 183 12.00 12.74 6.88
N ASP A 184 12.80 13.55 7.58
CA ASP A 184 14.22 13.23 7.88
C ASP A 184 14.41 12.40 9.17
N GLY A 185 13.32 11.90 9.77
CA GLY A 185 13.37 11.13 11.01
C GLY A 185 13.37 9.61 10.78
N ASP A 186 13.47 8.87 11.87
CA ASP A 186 13.39 7.40 11.82
C ASP A 186 11.99 6.96 11.37
N ALA A 187 11.94 5.92 10.54
CA ALA A 187 10.70 5.27 10.11
C ALA A 187 9.82 4.89 11.32
N PHE A 188 8.51 4.88 11.11
CA PHE A 188 7.55 4.69 12.19
C PHE A 188 6.35 3.86 11.76
N ASP A 189 5.69 3.27 12.75
CA ASP A 189 4.52 2.42 12.56
C ASP A 189 3.27 3.24 12.23
N VAL A 190 2.55 2.77 11.23
CA VAL A 190 1.20 3.22 10.85
C VAL A 190 0.27 2.02 10.75
N HIS A 191 -1.03 2.28 10.83
CA HIS A 191 -2.01 1.28 10.45
C HIS A 191 -2.35 1.42 8.97
N CYS A 192 -2.21 0.33 8.23
CA CYS A 192 -2.61 0.24 6.84
C CYS A 192 -3.94 -0.50 6.71
N ASP A 193 -4.88 0.11 6.01
CA ASP A 193 -6.08 -0.55 5.51
C ASP A 193 -5.81 -0.96 4.05
N MET A 194 -5.71 -2.26 3.83
CA MET A 194 -5.37 -2.88 2.55
C MET A 194 -6.62 -3.39 1.82
N VAL A 195 -7.83 -3.09 2.30
CA VAL A 195 -9.08 -3.63 1.76
C VAL A 195 -10.03 -2.55 1.26
N THR A 196 -10.19 -1.46 2.02
CA THR A 196 -11.15 -0.40 1.71
C THR A 196 -10.78 0.32 0.42
N ASP A 197 -11.73 0.45 -0.50
CA ASP A 197 -11.54 1.04 -1.84
C ASP A 197 -10.31 0.49 -2.59
N GLY A 198 -10.03 -0.81 -2.43
CA GLY A 198 -8.88 -1.46 -3.04
C GLY A 198 -7.56 -1.29 -2.29
N GLY A 199 -7.57 -0.77 -1.06
CA GLY A 199 -6.41 -0.82 -0.15
C GLY A 199 -5.41 0.34 -0.28
N GLY A 200 -4.42 0.36 0.61
CA GLY A 200 -3.34 1.35 0.62
C GLY A 200 -3.63 2.61 1.43
N TYR A 201 -4.69 2.66 2.24
CA TYR A 201 -4.94 3.82 3.09
C TYR A 201 -4.03 3.80 4.32
N THR A 202 -3.39 4.94 4.58
CA THR A 202 -2.46 5.13 5.71
C THR A 202 -3.13 5.84 6.87
N PHE A 203 -3.03 5.29 8.09
CA PHE A 203 -3.57 5.89 9.30
C PHE A 203 -2.52 5.98 10.41
N LEU A 204 -2.18 7.22 10.80
CA LEU A 204 -1.38 7.50 11.99
C LEU A 204 -2.25 8.19 13.05
N LYS A 205 -2.49 7.50 14.18
CA LYS A 205 -3.12 8.10 15.35
C LYS A 205 -2.15 9.02 16.09
N ALA A 206 -2.46 10.31 16.19
CA ALA A 206 -1.63 11.30 16.86
C ALA A 206 -2.22 11.79 18.19
N ASP A 207 -1.35 11.88 19.20
CA ASP A 207 -1.59 12.53 20.49
C ASP A 207 -0.61 13.71 20.63
N ALA A 208 -1.12 14.94 20.59
CA ALA A 208 -0.30 16.15 20.72
C ALA A 208 0.06 16.51 22.18
N GLY A 209 -0.34 15.71 23.17
CA GLY A 209 -0.14 16.00 24.59
C GLY A 209 -1.02 17.11 25.14
N GLY A 210 -2.00 17.57 24.36
CA GLY A 210 -2.99 18.59 24.71
C GLY A 210 -3.77 19.08 23.49
N PRO A 211 -4.83 19.90 23.69
CA PRO A 211 -5.66 20.37 22.59
C PRO A 211 -4.88 21.26 21.62
N VAL A 212 -4.95 20.93 20.34
CA VAL A 212 -4.43 21.73 19.23
C VAL A 212 -5.55 22.00 18.22
N PHE A 213 -5.53 23.18 17.62
CA PHE A 213 -6.40 23.51 16.49
C PHE A 213 -5.93 22.79 15.22
N ALA A 214 -6.78 22.72 14.20
CA ALA A 214 -6.48 22.08 12.93
C ALA A 214 -5.14 22.53 12.33
N VAL A 215 -4.83 23.83 12.30
CA VAL A 215 -3.52 24.33 11.84
C VAL A 215 -2.33 23.73 12.60
N GLY A 216 -2.49 23.49 13.91
CA GLY A 216 -1.46 22.85 14.73
C GLY A 216 -1.36 21.35 14.46
N ALA A 217 -2.49 20.69 14.21
CA ALA A 217 -2.55 19.29 13.81
C ALA A 217 -1.92 19.07 12.42
N GLU A 218 -2.21 19.94 11.45
CA GLU A 218 -1.54 19.95 10.13
C GLU A 218 -0.03 20.10 10.29
N ALA A 219 0.44 21.05 11.10
CA ALA A 219 1.86 21.22 11.34
C ALA A 219 2.50 19.99 12.02
N TYR A 220 1.75 19.29 12.87
CA TYR A 220 2.19 18.05 13.51
C TYR A 220 2.34 16.92 12.49
N CYS A 221 1.36 16.75 11.59
CA CYS A 221 1.40 15.74 10.53
C CYS A 221 2.47 16.09 9.49
N ALA A 222 2.56 17.36 9.07
CA ALA A 222 3.53 17.83 8.09
C ALA A 222 4.99 17.66 8.54
N ALA A 223 5.25 17.71 9.85
CA ALA A 223 6.57 17.39 10.41
C ALA A 223 7.01 15.93 10.18
N ARG A 224 6.10 15.07 9.68
CA ARG A 224 6.31 13.66 9.33
C ARG A 224 6.04 13.36 7.86
N GLY A 225 5.97 14.37 6.99
CA GLY A 225 5.62 14.17 5.57
C GLY A 225 4.16 13.76 5.35
N MET A 226 3.28 14.06 6.31
CA MET A 226 1.85 13.70 6.29
C MET A 226 0.96 14.94 6.35
N GLN A 227 -0.34 14.76 6.24
CA GLN A 227 -1.35 15.80 6.42
C GLN A 227 -2.38 15.41 7.49
N LEU A 228 -3.17 16.38 7.96
CA LEU A 228 -4.34 16.06 8.78
C LEU A 228 -5.32 15.24 7.97
N TRP A 229 -5.80 14.14 8.54
CA TRP A 229 -6.54 13.12 7.81
C TRP A 229 -7.76 13.65 7.05
N ILE A 230 -7.90 13.21 5.80
CA ILE A 230 -8.96 13.63 4.87
C ILE A 230 -9.73 12.39 4.41
N PRO A 231 -11.00 12.23 4.82
CA PRO A 231 -11.82 11.15 4.30
C PRO A 231 -12.05 11.36 2.80
N ARG A 232 -11.76 10.32 2.02
CA ARG A 232 -11.79 10.35 0.55
C ARG A 232 -13.11 9.85 -0.03
N SER A 233 -13.73 8.89 0.64
CA SER A 233 -14.97 8.22 0.30
C SER A 233 -15.80 7.95 1.56
N GLU A 234 -17.03 7.45 1.39
CA GLU A 234 -17.84 6.98 2.51
C GLU A 234 -17.16 5.81 3.24
N GLN A 235 -16.62 4.87 2.48
CA GLN A 235 -15.97 3.67 3.01
C GLN A 235 -14.70 4.05 3.77
N HIS A 236 -13.90 4.99 3.23
CA HIS A 236 -12.73 5.52 3.93
C HIS A 236 -13.14 6.24 5.24
N LEU A 237 -14.26 7.00 5.25
CA LEU A 237 -14.78 7.59 6.48
C LEU A 237 -15.08 6.53 7.55
N LEU A 238 -15.78 5.47 7.15
CA LEU A 238 -16.18 4.38 8.03
C LEU A 238 -14.97 3.59 8.54
N SER A 239 -13.96 3.37 7.69
CA SER A 239 -12.69 2.76 8.10
C SER A 239 -11.98 3.63 9.15
N GLY A 240 -11.84 4.94 8.91
CA GLY A 240 -11.27 5.87 9.87
C GLY A 240 -11.99 5.89 11.22
N TRP A 241 -13.34 5.78 11.21
CA TRP A 241 -14.13 5.63 12.45
C TRP A 241 -13.82 4.32 13.19
N SER A 242 -13.78 3.20 12.46
CA SER A 242 -13.46 1.88 13.01
C SER A 242 -12.08 1.90 13.68
N ILE A 243 -11.07 2.40 12.97
CA ILE A 243 -9.70 2.51 13.45
C ILE A 243 -9.63 3.41 14.68
N SER A 244 -10.24 4.59 14.63
CA SER A 244 -10.26 5.55 15.74
C SER A 244 -10.79 4.96 17.06
N ASN A 245 -11.76 4.04 16.96
CA ASN A 245 -12.38 3.40 18.12
C ASN A 245 -11.84 1.99 18.42
N ASN A 246 -10.83 1.53 17.68
CA ASN A 246 -10.22 0.22 17.88
C ASN A 246 -9.05 0.29 18.88
N GLY A 247 -9.24 -0.33 20.04
CA GLY A 247 -8.24 -0.40 21.12
C GLY A 247 -7.09 -1.40 20.86
N MET A 248 -7.19 -2.21 19.81
CA MET A 248 -6.12 -3.11 19.38
C MET A 248 -5.05 -2.38 18.55
N ILE A 249 -5.41 -1.23 17.98
CA ILE A 249 -4.55 -0.38 17.13
C ILE A 249 -4.25 0.90 17.92
N GLY A 250 -3.74 0.76 19.14
CA GLY A 250 -3.50 1.87 20.06
C GLY A 250 -4.76 2.38 20.78
N GLU A 251 -4.75 3.66 21.21
CA GLU A 251 -5.86 4.25 21.97
C GLU A 251 -7.18 4.24 21.16
N ALA A 252 -8.28 3.85 21.81
CA ALA A 252 -9.63 3.96 21.26
C ALA A 252 -10.29 5.25 21.72
N ASN A 253 -10.49 6.20 20.80
CA ASN A 253 -11.06 7.50 21.11
C ASN A 253 -11.70 8.16 19.88
N ALA A 254 -12.98 8.53 19.98
CA ALA A 254 -13.67 9.25 18.90
C ALA A 254 -13.04 10.63 18.58
N ASN A 255 -12.22 11.19 19.49
CA ASN A 255 -11.54 12.46 19.26
C ASN A 255 -10.55 12.43 18.09
N PHE A 256 -10.02 11.26 17.71
CA PHE A 256 -9.14 11.13 16.53
C PHE A 256 -9.81 11.64 15.23
N MET A 257 -11.15 11.64 15.22
CA MET A 257 -12.00 12.01 14.08
C MET A 257 -12.67 13.39 14.27
N ARG A 258 -12.37 14.11 15.35
CA ARG A 258 -13.08 15.33 15.76
C ARG A 258 -12.80 16.54 14.86
N ILE A 259 -11.61 16.58 14.28
CA ILE A 259 -11.14 17.60 13.34
C ILE A 259 -10.60 16.87 12.10
N LEU A 260 -10.79 17.45 10.92
CA LEU A 260 -10.40 16.87 9.63
C LEU A 260 -9.65 17.90 8.81
N GLY A 261 -8.92 17.45 7.79
CA GLY A 261 -8.28 18.32 6.80
C GLY A 261 -9.27 18.99 5.83
N ILE A 262 -10.46 19.40 6.30
CA ILE A 262 -11.51 20.03 5.51
C ILE A 262 -11.74 21.47 5.98
N TYR A 263 -11.60 22.42 5.07
CA TYR A 263 -11.55 23.85 5.36
C TYR A 263 -12.54 24.65 4.50
N PRO A 264 -12.94 25.85 4.95
CA PRO A 264 -13.79 26.73 4.16
C PRO A 264 -12.95 27.42 3.08
N ASN A 265 -13.41 27.37 1.84
CA ASN A 265 -12.72 27.95 0.68
C ASN A 265 -12.68 29.49 0.72
N GLN A 266 -13.56 30.10 1.52
CA GLN A 266 -13.63 31.54 1.76
C GLN A 266 -14.29 31.81 3.12
N GLN A 267 -14.04 32.98 3.69
CA GLN A 267 -14.70 33.39 4.93
C GLN A 267 -16.22 33.47 4.73
N GLY A 268 -16.96 32.79 5.59
CA GLY A 268 -18.43 32.71 5.51
C GLY A 268 -18.93 31.66 4.52
N ALA A 269 -18.08 30.69 4.14
CA ALA A 269 -18.48 29.57 3.32
C ALA A 269 -19.56 28.72 4.01
N THR A 270 -20.59 28.32 3.28
CA THR A 270 -21.69 27.53 3.81
C THR A 270 -21.75 26.17 3.14
N CYS A 271 -22.31 25.18 3.85
CA CYS A 271 -22.74 23.91 3.28
C CYS A 271 -23.98 23.37 4.04
N SER A 272 -24.82 24.30 4.50
CA SER A 272 -26.03 24.03 5.28
C SER A 272 -27.07 23.28 4.45
N GLN A 273 -27.58 22.19 5.00
CA GLN A 273 -28.62 21.31 4.44
C GLN A 273 -28.26 20.77 3.05
N GLN A 274 -27.00 20.38 2.88
CA GLN A 274 -26.48 19.83 1.64
C GLN A 274 -25.41 18.76 1.89
N PRO A 275 -25.21 17.83 0.95
CA PRO A 275 -24.07 16.92 0.96
C PRO A 275 -22.73 17.65 1.13
N MET A 276 -21.88 17.13 2.01
CA MET A 276 -20.52 17.63 2.23
C MET A 276 -19.53 16.66 1.60
N ASN A 277 -19.19 16.90 0.34
CA ASN A 277 -18.21 16.14 -0.43
C ASN A 277 -17.81 16.92 -1.69
N SER A 278 -16.75 16.45 -2.36
CA SER A 278 -16.20 17.06 -3.57
C SER A 278 -17.17 17.08 -4.77
N ASN A 279 -18.20 16.23 -4.79
CA ASN A 279 -19.19 16.20 -5.86
C ASN A 279 -20.23 17.33 -5.73
N ASN A 280 -20.36 17.97 -4.56
CA ASN A 280 -21.28 19.08 -4.36
C ASN A 280 -20.60 20.45 -4.58
N GLN A 281 -20.75 21.00 -5.78
CA GLN A 281 -20.22 22.32 -6.15
C GLN A 281 -20.83 23.50 -5.36
N ASN A 282 -21.96 23.30 -4.67
CA ASN A 282 -22.57 24.34 -3.83
C ASN A 282 -21.99 24.38 -2.42
N CYS A 283 -21.18 23.38 -2.05
CA CYS A 283 -20.50 23.33 -0.78
C CYS A 283 -19.26 24.23 -0.83
N GLY A 284 -19.22 25.30 -0.02
CA GLY A 284 -18.10 26.24 0.00
C GLY A 284 -16.85 25.72 0.72
N TRP A 285 -16.70 24.41 0.86
CA TRP A 285 -15.67 23.73 1.65
C TRP A 285 -14.84 22.79 0.77
N GLY A 286 -13.63 22.46 1.22
CA GLY A 286 -12.70 21.63 0.45
C GLY A 286 -11.61 21.00 1.32
N ALA A 287 -10.98 19.97 0.80
CA ALA A 287 -9.79 19.37 1.39
C ALA A 287 -8.58 20.32 1.36
N SER A 288 -7.70 20.24 2.35
CA SER A 288 -6.47 21.05 2.43
C SER A 288 -5.49 20.78 1.29
N ASP A 289 -5.49 19.58 0.73
CA ASP A 289 -4.68 19.20 -0.43
C ASP A 289 -5.31 19.56 -1.79
N GLY A 290 -6.59 19.95 -1.80
CA GLY A 290 -7.33 20.28 -3.01
C GLY A 290 -7.87 19.08 -3.79
N GLU A 291 -7.70 17.86 -3.28
CA GLU A 291 -8.13 16.62 -3.93
C GLU A 291 -9.58 16.24 -3.56
N ALA A 292 -10.03 15.08 -4.06
CA ALA A 292 -11.33 14.53 -3.72
C ALA A 292 -11.48 14.27 -2.21
N TRP A 293 -12.69 14.52 -1.69
CA TRP A 293 -12.99 14.39 -0.26
C TRP A 293 -14.47 14.09 -0.04
N TRP A 294 -14.77 13.47 1.10
CA TRP A 294 -16.12 13.05 1.43
C TRP A 294 -16.37 13.11 2.94
N VAL A 295 -17.50 13.68 3.37
CA VAL A 295 -17.92 13.72 4.78
C VAL A 295 -19.32 13.11 4.97
N HIS A 296 -20.31 13.48 4.14
CA HIS A 296 -21.64 12.86 4.14
C HIS A 296 -22.49 13.25 2.91
N GLU A 297 -23.58 12.52 2.69
CA GLU A 297 -24.65 12.83 1.71
C GLU A 297 -25.91 13.46 2.32
N ARG A 298 -25.92 13.72 3.63
CA ARG A 298 -27.07 14.28 4.36
C ARG A 298 -27.43 15.69 3.90
N ASP A 299 -28.73 16.00 3.88
CA ASP A 299 -29.32 17.30 3.54
C ASP A 299 -30.10 17.94 4.72
N ASP A 300 -29.98 17.39 5.92
CA ASP A 300 -30.75 17.78 7.11
C ASP A 300 -29.90 18.45 8.22
N ILE A 301 -28.59 18.62 8.00
CA ILE A 301 -27.69 19.29 8.94
C ILE A 301 -27.63 20.78 8.59
N THR A 302 -27.94 21.67 9.53
CA THR A 302 -27.98 23.12 9.28
C THR A 302 -26.62 23.82 9.29
N GLU A 303 -25.56 23.07 9.56
CA GLU A 303 -24.17 23.51 9.51
C GLU A 303 -23.48 22.98 8.22
N PRO A 304 -22.29 23.48 7.85
CA PRO A 304 -21.72 24.75 8.29
C PRO A 304 -22.57 25.93 7.81
N ASN A 305 -22.89 26.84 8.72
CA ASN A 305 -23.81 27.97 8.51
C ASN A 305 -23.10 29.27 8.09
N GLY A 306 -21.76 29.27 8.05
CA GLY A 306 -20.98 30.40 7.56
C GLY A 306 -20.43 31.32 8.65
N ASP A 307 -20.32 30.84 9.89
CA ASP A 307 -19.66 31.57 10.97
C ASP A 307 -18.16 31.23 11.11
N ASN A 308 -17.58 30.57 10.11
CA ASN A 308 -16.17 30.20 10.00
C ASN A 308 -15.16 31.33 9.73
N SER A 309 -13.88 30.94 9.85
CA SER A 309 -12.73 31.62 9.27
C SER A 309 -11.93 30.62 8.41
N VAL A 310 -11.21 31.11 7.40
CA VAL A 310 -10.50 30.26 6.40
C VAL A 310 -9.43 29.33 6.96
N THR A 311 -9.04 29.51 8.22
CA THR A 311 -8.00 28.70 8.89
C THR A 311 -8.56 27.67 9.86
N GLY A 312 -9.88 27.60 10.06
CA GLY A 312 -10.50 26.72 11.04
C GLY A 312 -11.18 25.51 10.40
N SER A 313 -10.87 24.31 10.90
CA SER A 313 -11.69 23.11 10.68
C SER A 313 -12.97 23.17 11.52
N MET A 314 -13.95 22.37 11.10
CA MET A 314 -15.17 22.11 11.87
C MET A 314 -14.93 21.13 13.02
N TYR A 315 -15.92 21.09 13.91
CA TYR A 315 -16.15 19.99 14.83
C TYR A 315 -16.95 18.90 14.13
N TYR A 316 -16.53 17.65 14.22
CA TYR A 316 -17.30 16.51 13.73
C TYR A 316 -17.71 15.59 14.89
N ALA A 317 -18.98 15.20 14.89
CA ALA A 317 -19.50 14.15 15.76
C ALA A 317 -20.14 13.05 14.92
N PHE A 318 -19.97 11.83 15.40
CA PHE A 318 -20.33 10.61 14.71
C PHE A 318 -21.35 9.82 15.51
N ASN A 319 -22.21 9.11 14.80
CA ASN A 319 -23.04 8.06 15.35
C ASN A 319 -22.19 6.83 15.65
N GLN A 320 -22.76 5.86 16.36
CA GLN A 320 -22.05 4.63 16.71
C GLN A 320 -21.65 3.80 15.47
N ASP A 321 -22.37 3.95 14.36
CA ASP A 321 -22.09 3.31 13.08
C ASP A 321 -21.02 4.02 12.23
N GLY A 322 -20.46 5.14 12.71
CA GLY A 322 -19.44 5.92 11.99
C GLY A 322 -19.99 6.93 11.00
N THR A 323 -21.31 7.04 10.84
CA THR A 323 -21.91 8.12 10.04
C THR A 323 -21.87 9.44 10.80
N ILE A 324 -21.82 10.56 10.08
CA ILE A 324 -21.88 11.89 10.69
C ILE A 324 -23.22 12.08 11.42
N GLN A 325 -23.16 12.40 12.71
CA GLN A 325 -24.29 12.79 13.53
C GLN A 325 -24.59 14.28 13.41
N TRP A 326 -23.57 15.11 13.58
CA TRP A 326 -23.62 16.56 13.44
C TRP A 326 -22.20 17.12 13.28
N HIS A 327 -22.10 18.30 12.71
CA HIS A 327 -20.88 19.10 12.68
C HIS A 327 -21.20 20.57 12.93
N ASN A 328 -20.18 21.38 13.19
CA ASN A 328 -20.35 22.82 13.37
C ASN A 328 -19.08 23.57 12.95
N ASP A 329 -19.26 24.70 12.26
CA ASP A 329 -18.19 25.69 12.09
C ASP A 329 -18.22 26.74 13.20
N VAL A 330 -17.08 27.40 13.42
CA VAL A 330 -16.96 28.56 14.32
C VAL A 330 -15.87 29.50 13.82
N SER A 331 -15.95 30.76 14.26
CA SER A 331 -14.98 31.78 13.92
C SER A 331 -13.60 31.53 14.56
N GLY A 332 -12.55 32.14 14.00
CA GLY A 332 -11.19 32.03 14.54
C GLY A 332 -10.48 30.77 14.05
N ASN A 333 -9.83 30.04 14.95
CA ASN A 333 -9.04 28.85 14.59
C ASN A 333 -9.89 27.57 14.46
N GLY A 334 -11.23 27.69 14.48
CA GLY A 334 -12.12 26.54 14.49
C GLY A 334 -12.07 25.79 15.82
N TYR A 335 -12.26 24.48 15.73
CA TYR A 335 -12.23 23.59 16.89
C TYR A 335 -10.85 23.00 17.15
N ASP A 336 -10.63 22.59 18.40
CA ASP A 336 -9.45 21.88 18.84
C ASP A 336 -9.74 20.41 19.17
N SER A 337 -8.67 19.62 19.12
CA SER A 337 -8.66 18.25 19.59
C SER A 337 -7.30 17.92 20.19
N ASP A 338 -7.29 17.07 21.22
CA ASP A 338 -6.09 16.49 21.80
C ASP A 338 -5.64 15.20 21.09
N ARG A 339 -6.50 14.68 20.21
CA ARG A 339 -6.29 13.52 19.37
C ARG A 339 -6.70 13.85 17.95
N PHE A 340 -5.96 13.38 16.97
CA PHE A 340 -6.31 13.53 15.55
C PHE A 340 -5.57 12.47 14.75
N MET A 341 -6.01 12.23 13.52
CA MET A 341 -5.38 11.27 12.63
C MET A 341 -4.57 12.01 11.56
N CYS A 342 -3.44 11.44 11.16
CA CYS A 342 -2.68 11.87 9.99
C CYS A 342 -2.75 10.78 8.92
N ASP A 343 -2.75 11.16 7.65
CA ASP A 343 -2.52 10.31 6.49
C ASP A 343 -1.43 10.88 5.58
N VAL A 344 -0.87 10.04 4.70
CA VAL A 344 0.05 10.49 3.65
C VAL A 344 -0.71 11.25 2.55
N GLY A 345 -1.98 10.89 2.31
CA GLY A 345 -2.86 11.57 1.37
C GLY A 345 -2.70 11.15 -0.10
N ASP A 346 -1.90 10.13 -0.36
CA ASP A 346 -1.57 9.58 -1.68
C ASP A 346 -2.64 8.66 -2.28
N LYS A 347 -3.36 7.87 -1.45
CA LYS A 347 -4.50 7.06 -1.91
C LYS A 347 -5.76 7.89 -2.14
N LEU A 348 -6.29 7.83 -3.35
CA LEU A 348 -7.62 8.33 -3.75
C LEU A 348 -8.57 7.16 -4.05
N PRO A 349 -9.91 7.33 -3.92
CA PRO A 349 -10.89 6.24 -4.07
C PRO A 349 -10.91 5.62 -5.47
#